data_AF-V6KRJ0-F1
#
_entry.id   AF-V6KRJ0-F1
#
_cell.length_a   1.000
_cell.length_b   1.000
_cell.length_c   1.000
_cell.angle_alpha   90.00
_cell.angle_beta   90.00
_cell.angle_gamma   90.00
#
_symmetry.space_group_name_H-M   'P 1'
#
loop_
_entity.id
_entity.type
_entity.pdbx_description
1 polymer ?
#
loop_
_entity_poly.entity_id
_entity_poly.type
_entity_poly.pdbx_seq_one_letter_code
_entity_poly.pdbx_strand_id
1 'polypeptide(L)'
;MPVTRLSGRYRRPDGSAIPSRSIAEVDRVRRAVFAGLPSEPTRHLGEAETCVLITTRQEFRSSIWITDDASAGRFARRRGITTKETFDLMNEAVVDGLVTAEEGHRLLADIVAAGNHLHRISRHPRDLLA
;
A
#
# COMPACT_ATOMS: atom_id res chain seq x y z
N MET A 1 -33.75 20.80 22.85
CA MET A 1 -33.02 21.93 22.26
C MET A 1 -32.15 21.39 21.14
N PRO A 2 -32.49 21.59 19.84
CA PRO A 2 -31.69 21.06 18.75
C PRO A 2 -30.56 22.03 18.42
N VAL A 3 -29.34 21.53 18.24
CA VAL A 3 -28.26 22.32 17.63
C VAL A 3 -28.02 21.76 16.23
N THR A 4 -28.50 22.49 15.24
CA THR A 4 -28.25 22.26 13.82
C THR A 4 -27.20 23.26 13.34
N ARG A 5 -25.99 22.80 13.04
CA ARG A 5 -25.18 23.21 11.88
C ARG A 5 -23.96 22.29 11.72
N LEU A 6 -24.13 21.28 10.88
CA LEU A 6 -23.07 20.53 10.23
C LEU A 6 -22.53 21.37 9.05
N SER A 7 -21.51 22.23 9.24
CA SER A 7 -20.70 22.78 8.12
C SER A 7 -19.48 23.65 8.49
N GLY A 8 -18.88 23.51 9.69
CA GLY A 8 -17.72 24.33 10.06
C GLY A 8 -16.37 23.67 9.74
N ARG A 9 -15.69 24.06 8.64
CA ARG A 9 -14.25 23.78 8.49
C ARG A 9 -13.50 24.65 9.51
N TYR A 10 -12.89 24.01 10.51
CA TYR A 10 -12.11 24.73 11.53
C TYR A 10 -10.86 25.35 10.86
N ARG A 11 -10.63 26.64 11.07
CA ARG A 11 -9.43 27.36 10.59
C ARG A 11 -8.58 27.79 11.78
N ARG A 12 -7.26 27.83 11.59
CA ARG A 12 -6.29 28.41 12.52
C ARG A 12 -6.46 29.94 12.58
N PRO A 13 -5.92 30.62 13.62
CA PRO A 13 -5.95 32.08 13.73
C PRO A 13 -5.29 32.82 12.55
N ASP A 14 -4.36 32.15 11.85
CA ASP A 14 -3.71 32.64 10.63
C ASP A 14 -4.53 32.41 9.34
N GLY A 15 -5.75 31.88 9.46
CA GLY A 15 -6.65 31.61 8.34
C GLY A 15 -6.38 30.29 7.60
N SER A 16 -5.36 29.51 7.99
CA SER A 16 -5.10 28.19 7.39
C SER A 16 -6.18 27.19 7.80
N ALA A 17 -6.50 26.22 6.93
CA ALA A 17 -7.38 25.12 7.31
C ALA A 17 -6.70 24.24 8.38
N ILE A 18 -7.44 23.83 9.42
CA ILE A 18 -7.00 22.70 10.25
C ILE A 18 -7.18 21.45 9.39
N PRO A 19 -6.10 20.68 9.13
CA PRO A 19 -6.24 19.42 8.41
C PRO A 19 -7.21 18.51 9.16
N SER A 20 -8.10 17.83 8.44
CA SER A 20 -8.86 16.75 9.06
C SER A 20 -7.88 15.78 9.73
N ARG A 21 -8.32 15.10 10.80
CA ARG A 21 -7.50 14.12 11.51
C ARG A 21 -6.88 13.10 10.55
N SER A 22 -7.60 12.72 9.50
CA SER A 22 -7.13 11.87 8.41
C SER A 22 -5.98 12.48 7.61
N ILE A 23 -6.05 13.75 7.18
CA ILE A 23 -4.98 14.41 6.41
C ILE A 23 -3.70 14.52 7.24
N ALA A 24 -3.82 14.88 8.52
CA ALA A 24 -2.66 14.96 9.41
C ALA A 24 -2.02 13.59 9.67
N GLU A 25 -2.83 12.53 9.71
CA GLU A 25 -2.31 11.16 9.85
C GLU A 25 -1.63 10.68 8.57
N VAL A 26 -2.20 10.96 7.40
CA VAL A 26 -1.60 10.67 6.10
C VAL A 26 -0.24 11.34 5.97
N ASP A 27 -0.13 12.65 6.21
CA ASP A 27 1.16 13.35 6.08
C ASP A 27 2.20 12.85 7.09
N ARG A 28 1.77 12.45 8.30
CA ARG A 28 2.65 11.83 9.29
C ARG A 28 3.19 10.49 8.80
N VAL A 29 2.32 9.61 8.30
CA VAL A 29 2.72 8.31 7.77
C VAL A 29 3.65 8.51 6.57
N ARG A 30 3.29 9.39 5.64
CA ARG A 30 4.10 9.73 4.45
C ARG A 30 5.52 10.14 4.83
N ARG A 31 5.69 11.05 5.79
CA ARG A 31 7.02 11.55 6.19
C ARG A 31 7.79 10.55 7.05
N ALA A 32 7.14 9.94 8.03
CA ALA A 32 7.82 9.13 9.05
C ALA A 32 8.10 7.68 8.61
N VAL A 33 7.28 7.14 7.71
CA VAL A 33 7.38 5.75 7.24
C VAL A 33 7.98 5.69 5.85
N PHE A 34 7.48 6.54 4.96
CA PHE A 34 7.83 6.51 3.54
C PHE A 34 8.89 7.53 3.15
N ALA A 35 9.53 8.18 4.12
CA ALA A 35 10.55 9.21 3.89
C ALA A 35 10.10 10.35 2.95
N GLY A 36 8.79 10.65 2.92
CA GLY A 36 8.24 11.71 2.10
C GLY A 36 8.81 13.08 2.46
N LEU A 37 9.31 13.81 1.46
CA LEU A 37 9.92 15.11 1.68
C LEU A 37 8.86 16.22 1.73
N PRO A 38 9.10 17.32 2.47
CA PRO A 38 8.24 18.51 2.39
C PRO A 38 8.23 19.14 0.99
N SER A 39 9.37 19.09 0.29
CA SER A 39 9.54 19.61 -1.07
C SER A 39 8.87 18.77 -2.14
N GLU A 40 8.53 17.51 -1.82
CA GLU A 40 7.91 16.55 -2.74
C GLU A 40 6.57 16.06 -2.14
N PRO A 41 5.54 16.92 -2.11
CA PRO A 41 4.34 16.69 -1.33
C PRO A 41 3.51 15.48 -1.78
N THR A 42 3.60 15.09 -3.06
CA THR A 42 2.89 13.95 -3.63
C THR A 42 3.68 12.65 -3.56
N ARG A 43 4.98 12.70 -3.28
CA ARG A 43 5.82 11.50 -3.20
C ARG A 43 5.38 10.67 -1.99
N HIS A 44 5.13 9.39 -2.23
CA HIS A 44 4.61 8.41 -1.27
C HIS A 44 3.22 8.73 -0.70
N LEU A 45 2.49 9.68 -1.30
CA LEU A 45 1.18 10.08 -0.80
C LEU A 45 0.17 8.93 -0.91
N GLY A 46 0.12 8.24 -2.06
CA GLY A 46 -0.80 7.13 -2.28
C GLY A 46 -0.62 5.98 -1.28
N GLU A 47 0.63 5.60 -0.99
CA GLU A 47 0.94 4.55 0.00
C GLU A 47 0.44 4.93 1.41
N ALA A 48 0.67 6.18 1.81
CA ALA A 48 0.23 6.70 3.09
C ALA A 48 -1.31 6.78 3.17
N GLU A 49 -1.97 7.24 2.12
CA GLU A 49 -3.43 7.29 2.04
C GLU A 49 -4.04 5.90 2.11
N THR A 50 -3.54 4.93 1.34
CA THR A 50 -4.01 3.54 1.39
C THR A 50 -3.84 2.93 2.77
N CYS A 51 -2.68 3.12 3.41
CA CYS A 51 -2.44 2.62 4.77
C CYS A 51 -3.43 3.20 5.79
N VAL A 52 -3.64 4.52 5.77
CA VAL A 52 -4.57 5.20 6.68
C VAL A 52 -6.00 4.76 6.40
N LEU A 53 -6.39 4.64 5.13
CA LEU A 53 -7.71 4.21 4.72
C LEU A 53 -8.05 2.80 5.22
N ILE A 54 -7.18 1.81 4.97
CA ILE A 54 -7.39 0.42 5.40
C ILE A 54 -7.45 0.31 6.94
N THR A 55 -6.61 1.07 7.65
CA THR A 55 -6.53 0.97 9.12
C THR A 55 -7.65 1.71 9.85
N THR A 56 -8.19 2.79 9.27
CA THR A 56 -9.15 3.66 9.97
C THR A 56 -10.61 3.45 9.57
N ARG A 57 -10.88 2.97 8.35
CA ARG A 57 -12.24 2.78 7.83
C ARG A 57 -12.64 1.32 7.90
N GLN A 58 -13.76 1.03 8.57
CA GLN A 58 -14.19 -0.33 8.88
C GLN A 58 -14.44 -1.15 7.61
N GLU A 59 -14.99 -0.54 6.58
CA GLU A 59 -15.33 -1.16 5.29
C GLU A 59 -14.10 -1.67 4.51
N PHE A 60 -12.89 -1.23 4.86
CA PHE A 60 -11.65 -1.65 4.21
C PHE A 60 -10.77 -2.56 5.09
N ARG A 61 -11.22 -2.93 6.30
CA ARG A 61 -10.39 -3.73 7.22
C ARG A 61 -10.05 -5.13 6.72
N SER A 62 -10.86 -5.69 5.83
CA SER A 62 -10.62 -6.98 5.19
C SER A 62 -9.90 -6.88 3.84
N SER A 63 -9.49 -5.67 3.43
CA SER A 63 -8.76 -5.48 2.19
C SER A 63 -7.40 -6.16 2.23
N ILE A 64 -7.02 -6.76 1.10
CA ILE A 64 -5.65 -7.21 0.85
C ILE A 64 -4.94 -6.06 0.13
N TRP A 65 -3.78 -5.65 0.65
CA TRP A 65 -2.96 -4.67 -0.03
C TRP A 65 -1.87 -5.36 -0.85
N ILE A 66 -1.81 -5.06 -2.15
CA ILE A 66 -0.78 -5.56 -3.05
C ILE A 66 0.29 -4.46 -3.21
N THR A 67 1.53 -4.76 -2.85
CA THR A 67 2.64 -3.82 -3.03
C THR A 67 4.00 -4.54 -3.05
N ASP A 68 4.85 -4.21 -4.02
CA ASP A 68 6.27 -4.59 -4.02
C ASP A 68 7.16 -3.50 -3.36
N ASP A 69 6.58 -2.46 -2.73
CA ASP A 69 7.38 -1.52 -1.93
C ASP A 69 7.68 -2.13 -0.55
N ALA A 70 8.97 -2.29 -0.24
CA ALA A 70 9.43 -2.94 0.99
C ALA A 70 9.02 -2.18 2.26
N SER A 71 9.03 -0.85 2.21
CA SER A 71 8.69 0.01 3.35
C SER A 71 7.18 -0.02 3.62
N ALA A 72 6.39 -0.01 2.54
CA ALA A 72 4.94 -0.16 2.52
C ALA A 72 4.52 -1.50 3.09
N GLY A 73 5.01 -2.60 2.50
CA GLY A 73 4.65 -3.93 2.92
C GLY A 73 5.04 -4.19 4.39
N ARG A 74 6.21 -3.73 4.83
CA ARG A 74 6.63 -3.85 6.24
C ARG A 74 5.74 -3.04 7.18
N PHE A 75 5.35 -1.82 6.80
CA PHE A 75 4.47 -1.00 7.61
C PHE A 75 3.07 -1.61 7.73
N ALA A 76 2.50 -2.05 6.61
CA ALA A 76 1.17 -2.65 6.58
C ALA A 76 1.08 -3.96 7.38
N ARG A 77 2.05 -4.87 7.21
CA ARG A 77 2.10 -6.12 7.99
C ARG A 77 2.16 -5.84 9.49
N ARG A 78 2.94 -4.84 9.93
CA ARG A 78 2.98 -4.40 11.34
C ARG A 78 1.65 -3.82 11.85
N ARG A 79 0.77 -3.37 10.96
CA ARG A 79 -0.58 -2.87 11.27
C ARG A 79 -1.66 -3.94 11.13
N GLY A 80 -1.29 -5.19 10.87
CA GLY A 80 -2.24 -6.31 10.70
C GLY A 80 -2.98 -6.28 9.35
N ILE A 81 -2.48 -5.53 8.37
CA ILE A 81 -3.03 -5.54 7.01
C ILE A 81 -2.47 -6.78 6.29
N THR A 82 -3.35 -7.58 5.69
CA THR A 82 -2.93 -8.67 4.79
C THR A 82 -2.24 -8.06 3.58
N THR A 83 -0.98 -8.43 3.33
CA THR A 83 -0.17 -7.87 2.25
C THR A 83 0.34 -8.97 1.32
N LYS A 84 0.20 -8.75 0.02
CA LYS A 84 0.72 -9.60 -1.05
C LYS A 84 1.71 -8.81 -1.91
N GLU A 85 2.69 -9.51 -2.45
CA GLU A 85 3.68 -9.02 -3.42
C GLU A 85 3.40 -9.65 -4.79
N THR A 86 4.05 -9.17 -5.86
CA THR A 86 3.86 -9.73 -7.21
C THR A 86 4.14 -11.24 -7.25
N PHE A 87 5.10 -11.73 -6.48
CA PHE A 87 5.34 -13.16 -6.36
C PHE A 87 4.12 -13.91 -5.79
N ASP A 88 3.47 -13.39 -4.75
CA ASP A 88 2.30 -14.06 -4.14
C ASP A 88 1.17 -14.21 -5.16
N LEU A 89 0.94 -13.16 -5.97
CA LEU A 89 -0.06 -13.21 -7.03
C LEU A 89 0.28 -14.24 -8.11
N MET A 90 1.57 -14.35 -8.44
CA MET A 90 2.02 -15.33 -9.42
C MET A 90 1.87 -16.77 -8.90
N ASN A 91 2.23 -16.99 -7.64
CA ASN A 91 2.04 -18.29 -6.99
C ASN A 91 0.56 -18.69 -6.96
N GLU A 92 -0.34 -17.77 -6.58
CA GLU A 92 -1.79 -18.02 -6.62
C GLU A 92 -2.29 -18.33 -8.03
N ALA A 93 -1.86 -17.57 -9.04
CA ALA A 93 -2.24 -17.82 -10.42
C ALA A 93 -1.77 -19.19 -10.94
N VAL A 94 -0.59 -19.66 -10.51
CA VAL A 94 -0.09 -21.01 -10.83
C VAL A 94 -0.89 -22.09 -10.11
N VAL A 95 -1.14 -21.92 -8.81
CA VAL A 95 -1.92 -22.88 -8.00
C VAL A 95 -3.35 -23.02 -8.52
N ASP A 96 -3.97 -21.93 -8.94
CA ASP A 96 -5.32 -21.91 -9.51
C ASP A 96 -5.37 -22.35 -10.99
N GLY A 97 -4.22 -22.68 -11.59
CA GLY A 97 -4.13 -23.16 -12.97
C GLY A 97 -4.41 -22.08 -14.03
N LEU A 98 -4.32 -20.80 -13.68
CA LEU A 98 -4.48 -19.68 -14.61
C LEU A 98 -3.25 -19.51 -15.52
N VAL A 99 -2.08 -19.91 -15.04
CA VAL A 99 -0.81 -19.95 -15.78
C VAL A 99 -0.01 -21.18 -15.35
N THR A 100 0.86 -21.69 -16.22
CA THR A 100 1.79 -22.76 -15.83
C THR A 100 2.92 -22.22 -14.94
N ALA A 101 3.54 -23.09 -14.14
CA ALA A 101 4.68 -22.71 -13.31
C ALA A 101 5.86 -22.19 -14.14
N GLU A 102 6.07 -22.76 -15.34
CA GLU A 102 7.09 -22.35 -16.30
C GLU A 102 6.82 -20.94 -16.87
N GLU A 103 5.57 -20.64 -17.21
CA GLU A 103 5.16 -19.30 -17.65
C GLU A 103 5.31 -18.28 -16.53
N GLY A 104 4.87 -18.62 -15.32
CA GLY A 104 4.97 -17.74 -14.17
C GLY A 104 6.42 -17.41 -13.80
N HIS A 105 7.30 -18.42 -13.78
CA HIS A 105 8.73 -18.21 -13.51
C HIS A 105 9.39 -17.33 -14.56
N ARG A 106 9.10 -17.57 -15.84
CA ARG A 106 9.61 -16.75 -16.94
C ARG A 106 9.14 -15.31 -16.84
N LEU A 107 7.85 -15.08 -16.53
CA LEU A 107 7.33 -13.72 -16.40
C LEU A 107 7.99 -12.96 -15.25
N LEU A 108 8.22 -13.59 -14.10
CA LEU A 108 8.92 -12.96 -12.99
C LEU A 108 10.38 -12.61 -13.37
N ALA A 109 11.06 -13.49 -14.12
CA ALA A 109 12.39 -13.20 -14.64
C ALA A 109 12.38 -12.03 -15.64
N ASP A 110 11.40 -11.97 -16.52
CA ASP A 110 11.24 -10.88 -17.51
C ASP A 110 10.97 -9.53 -16.82
N ILE A 111 10.16 -9.50 -15.76
CA ILE A 111 9.91 -8.30 -14.95
C ILE A 111 11.23 -7.75 -14.37
N VAL A 112 12.08 -8.64 -13.84
CA VAL A 112 13.39 -8.27 -13.29
C VAL A 112 14.35 -7.84 -14.39
N ALA A 113 14.37 -8.54 -15.53
CA ALA A 113 15.19 -8.19 -16.69
C ALA A 113 14.84 -6.82 -17.28
N ALA A 114 13.56 -6.41 -17.17
CA ALA A 114 13.09 -5.08 -17.54
C ALA A 114 13.49 -3.97 -16.55
N GLY A 115 14.22 -4.30 -15.48
CA GLY A 115 14.73 -3.35 -14.48
C GLY A 115 13.78 -3.10 -13.31
N ASN A 116 12.67 -3.84 -13.20
CA ASN A 116 11.82 -3.75 -12.01
C ASN A 116 12.41 -4.57 -10.87
N HIS A 117 12.18 -4.13 -9.64
CA HIS A 117 12.65 -4.82 -8.45
C HIS A 117 11.54 -5.66 -7.83
N LEU A 118 11.81 -6.95 -7.63
CA LEU A 118 10.97 -7.86 -6.86
C LEU A 118 11.73 -8.31 -5.61
N HIS A 119 11.11 -8.24 -4.44
CA HIS A 119 11.73 -8.70 -3.18
C HIS A 119 11.95 -10.21 -3.14
N ARG A 120 11.01 -10.95 -3.76
CA ARG A 120 11.09 -12.40 -3.89
C ARG A 120 11.08 -12.78 -5.36
N ILE A 121 12.04 -13.61 -5.73
CA ILE A 121 12.25 -14.09 -7.10
C ILE A 121 12.24 -15.61 -7.05
N SER A 122 11.54 -16.24 -7.99
CA SER A 122 11.60 -17.69 -8.17
C SER A 122 12.94 -18.07 -8.78
N ARG A 123 13.64 -19.03 -8.18
CA ARG A 123 14.87 -19.61 -8.71
C ARG A 123 14.57 -20.75 -9.67
N HIS A 124 13.41 -21.38 -9.50
CA HIS A 124 12.92 -22.48 -10.34
C HIS A 124 11.38 -22.42 -10.44
N PRO A 125 10.74 -22.88 -11.54
CA PRO A 125 9.27 -22.95 -11.66
C PRO A 125 8.55 -23.55 -10.46
N ARG A 126 9.13 -24.59 -9.85
CA ARG A 126 8.57 -25.26 -8.66
C ARG A 126 8.42 -24.37 -7.44
N ASP A 127 9.13 -23.25 -7.35
CA ASP A 127 8.99 -22.29 -6.25
C ASP A 127 7.61 -21.61 -6.24
N LEU A 128 6.88 -21.66 -7.36
CA LEU A 128 5.52 -21.14 -7.50
C LEU A 128 4.43 -22.17 -7.19
N LEU A 129 4.80 -23.39 -6.79
CA LEU A 129 3.86 -24.44 -6.37
C LEU A 129 3.81 -24.63 -4.85
N ALA A 130 4.59 -23.85 -4.12
CA ALA A 130 4.69 -23.90 -2.66
C ALA A 130 3.57 -23.12 -1.98
#